data_AF-A0A533UNU1-F1
#
_entry.id   AF-A0A533UNU1-F1
#
_cell.length_a   1.000
_cell.length_b   1.000
_cell.length_c   1.000
_cell.angle_alpha   90.00
_cell.angle_beta   90.00
_cell.angle_gamma   90.00
#
_symmetry.space_group_name_H-M   'P 1'
#
loop_
_entity.id
_entity.type
_entity.pdbx_description
1 polymer ?
#
loop_
_entity_poly.entity_id
_entity_poly.type
_entity_poly.pdbx_seq_one_letter_code
_entity_poly.pdbx_strand_id
1 'polypeptide(L)'
;IRWHGRQVKPRYNYLYSKEELKPWAEKVKQISRETAVVRGYFNNHYGARAVVNALEFKQMLGTVLSEEERAALQHARNYFSETSSQLKLDRSFRQ
;
A
#
# COMPACT_ATOMS: atom_id res chain seq x y z
N ILE A 1 -8.52 2.34 12.42
CA ILE A 1 -8.11 1.11 11.70
C ILE A 1 -6.59 1.10 11.57
N ARG A 2 -5.93 -0.04 11.76
CA ARG A 2 -4.46 -0.18 11.61
C ARG A 2 -4.14 -1.39 10.72
N TRP A 3 -3.43 -1.18 9.62
CA TRP A 3 -3.05 -2.22 8.66
C TRP A 3 -1.59 -2.64 8.87
N HIS A 4 -1.34 -3.92 9.15
CA HIS A 4 0.00 -4.42 9.51
C HIS A 4 0.68 -5.28 8.43
N GLY A 5 0.02 -5.55 7.31
CA GLY A 5 0.41 -6.58 6.36
C GLY A 5 -0.05 -7.99 6.77
N ARG A 6 0.35 -9.02 6.02
CA ARG A 6 -0.09 -10.41 6.21
C ARG A 6 0.92 -11.29 6.95
N GLN A 7 1.32 -10.95 8.18
CA GLN A 7 2.23 -11.76 9.03
C GLN A 7 3.42 -12.45 8.32
N VAL A 8 3.90 -11.91 7.20
CA VAL A 8 4.98 -12.49 6.42
C VAL A 8 6.28 -12.23 7.18
N LYS A 9 7.21 -13.19 7.23
CA LYS A 9 8.55 -12.93 7.73
C LYS A 9 9.38 -12.29 6.60
N PRO A 10 10.08 -11.16 6.84
CA PRO A 10 10.13 -10.36 8.07
C PRO A 10 8.85 -9.53 8.29
N ARG A 11 8.44 -9.36 9.56
CA ARG A 11 7.21 -8.65 9.94
C ARG A 11 7.17 -7.24 9.33
N TYR A 12 5.97 -6.76 8.99
CA TYR A 12 5.71 -5.45 8.38
C TYR A 12 6.30 -5.23 6.97
N ASN A 13 7.02 -6.20 6.40
CA ASN A 13 7.46 -6.19 5.00
C ASN A 13 6.35 -6.71 4.08
N TYR A 14 5.33 -5.89 3.87
CA TYR A 14 4.20 -6.22 3.02
C TYR A 14 3.79 -4.99 2.21
N LEU A 15 3.60 -5.15 0.91
CA LEU A 15 3.04 -4.10 0.05
C LEU A 15 1.68 -4.59 -0.43
N TYR A 16 0.62 -3.96 0.06
CA TYR A 16 -0.74 -4.34 -0.34
C TYR A 16 -0.93 -4.11 -1.85
N SER A 17 -1.65 -5.02 -2.50
CA SER A 17 -2.15 -4.81 -3.85
C SER A 17 -3.37 -3.89 -3.84
N LYS A 18 -3.72 -3.31 -4.99
CA LYS A 18 -4.90 -2.44 -5.08
C LYS A 18 -6.19 -3.22 -4.81
N GLU A 19 -6.24 -4.46 -5.24
CA GLU A 19 -7.36 -5.39 -5.05
C GLU A 19 -7.56 -5.71 -3.56
N GLU A 20 -6.47 -5.84 -2.80
CA GLU A 20 -6.53 -6.04 -1.36
C GLU A 20 -7.00 -4.79 -0.61
N LEU A 21 -6.65 -3.60 -1.10
CA LEU A 21 -7.05 -2.33 -0.50
C LEU A 21 -8.51 -1.96 -0.82
N LYS A 22 -9.03 -2.37 -1.98
CA LYS A 22 -10.40 -2.06 -2.41
C LYS A 22 -11.49 -2.38 -1.36
N PRO A 23 -11.58 -3.60 -0.78
CA PRO A 23 -12.59 -3.88 0.24
C PRO A 23 -12.42 -3.03 1.50
N TRP A 24 -11.19 -2.64 1.83
CA TRP A 24 -10.94 -1.73 2.96
C TRP A 24 -11.41 -0.31 2.66
N ALA A 25 -11.22 0.19 1.44
CA ALA A 25 -11.69 1.51 1.04
C ALA A 25 -13.23 1.59 1.14
N GLU A 26 -13.93 0.56 0.66
CA GLU A 26 -15.39 0.49 0.77
C GLU A 26 -15.86 0.39 2.22
N LYS A 27 -15.18 -0.42 3.05
CA LYS A 27 -15.48 -0.50 4.50
C LYS A 27 -15.26 0.84 5.20
N VAL A 28 -14.21 1.58 4.87
CA VAL A 28 -13.96 2.91 5.43
C VAL A 28 -15.06 3.90 5.03
N LYS A 29 -15.49 3.89 3.75
CA LYS A 29 -16.61 4.71 3.27
C LYS A 29 -17.94 4.39 3.96
N GLN A 30 -18.17 3.13 4.34
CA GLN A 30 -19.35 2.73 5.11
C GLN A 30 -19.26 3.28 6.54
N ILE A 31 -18.16 3.02 7.25
CA ILE A 31 -17.97 3.46 8.64
C ILE A 31 -18.00 4.99 8.75
N SER A 32 -17.51 5.72 7.73
CA SER A 32 -17.54 7.19 7.74
C SER A 32 -18.94 7.77 7.65
N ARG A 33 -19.97 6.99 7.28
CA ARG A 33 -21.37 7.43 7.31
C ARG A 33 -21.98 7.36 8.72
N GLU A 34 -21.44 6.48 9.55
CA GLU A 34 -21.96 6.17 10.89
C GLU A 34 -21.17 6.87 12.01
N THR A 35 -20.03 7.48 11.68
CA THR A 35 -19.11 8.06 12.66
C THR A 35 -18.61 9.42 12.21
N ALA A 36 -18.41 10.33 13.17
CA ALA A 36 -17.93 11.68 12.87
C ALA A 36 -16.49 11.70 12.34
N VAL A 37 -15.63 10.76 12.80
CA VAL A 37 -14.21 10.72 12.43
C VAL A 37 -13.72 9.27 12.33
N VAL A 38 -13.13 8.92 11.19
CA VAL A 38 -12.42 7.65 10.99
C VAL A 38 -10.93 7.92 10.86
N ARG A 39 -10.11 7.24 11.69
CA ARG A 39 -8.64 7.31 11.62
C ARG A 39 -8.07 5.99 11.11
N GLY A 40 -7.20 6.05 10.11
CA GLY A 40 -6.55 4.90 9.47
C GLY A 40 -5.03 5.02 9.49
N TYR A 41 -4.30 3.96 9.84
CA TYR A 41 -2.84 3.94 9.90
C TYR A 41 -2.26 2.71 9.18
N PHE A 42 -1.40 2.94 8.19
CA PHE A 42 -0.60 1.90 7.56
C PHE A 42 0.69 1.67 8.37
N ASN A 43 0.85 0.46 8.90
CA ASN A 43 1.95 0.06 9.78
C ASN A 43 2.86 -1.00 9.13
N ASN A 44 2.72 -1.23 7.82
CA ASN A 44 3.63 -2.02 7.00
C ASN A 44 4.83 -1.17 6.55
N HIS A 45 5.54 -0.57 7.50
CA HIS A 45 6.48 0.53 7.27
C HIS A 45 7.82 0.11 6.65
N TYR A 46 8.11 -1.19 6.54
CA TYR A 46 9.40 -1.67 6.06
C TYR A 46 9.66 -1.24 4.62
N GLY A 47 10.77 -0.52 4.40
CA GLY A 47 11.15 0.02 3.10
C GLY A 47 10.09 0.95 2.52
N ALA A 48 9.49 1.84 3.32
CA ALA A 48 8.52 2.86 2.87
C ALA A 48 7.20 2.35 2.25
N ARG A 49 6.89 1.04 2.31
CA ARG A 49 5.66 0.45 1.73
C ARG A 49 4.37 1.03 2.31
N ALA A 50 4.37 1.41 3.59
CA ALA A 50 3.23 2.07 4.23
C ALA A 50 2.83 3.37 3.53
N VAL A 51 3.81 4.16 3.05
CA VAL A 51 3.55 5.43 2.36
C VAL A 51 2.89 5.18 1.01
N VAL A 52 3.39 4.20 0.25
CA VAL A 52 2.80 3.79 -1.03
C VAL A 52 1.35 3.39 -0.85
N ASN A 53 1.07 2.50 0.10
CA ASN A 53 -0.31 2.07 0.33
C ASN A 53 -1.20 3.18 0.88
N ALA A 54 -0.68 4.11 1.68
CA ALA A 54 -1.43 5.27 2.15
C ALA A 54 -1.84 6.21 1.01
N LEU A 55 -0.92 6.51 0.08
CA LEU A 55 -1.21 7.36 -1.08
C LEU A 55 -2.23 6.72 -2.04
N GLU A 56 -2.11 5.42 -2.30
CA GLU A 56 -3.11 4.70 -3.10
C GLU A 56 -4.47 4.66 -2.41
N PHE A 57 -4.49 4.44 -1.10
CA PHE A 57 -5.72 4.42 -0.33
C PHE A 57 -6.40 5.80 -0.34
N LYS A 58 -5.62 6.88 -0.22
CA LYS A 58 -6.09 8.27 -0.38
C LYS A 58 -6.77 8.47 -1.74
N GLN A 59 -6.19 7.97 -2.83
CA GLN A 59 -6.84 7.99 -4.15
C GLN A 59 -8.16 7.20 -4.19
N MET A 60 -8.18 5.98 -3.62
CA MET A 60 -9.37 5.12 -3.60
C MET A 60 -10.54 5.71 -2.79
N LEU A 61 -10.23 6.53 -1.79
CA LEU A 61 -11.21 7.30 -1.02
C LEU A 61 -11.71 8.54 -1.78
N GLY A 62 -11.23 8.79 -3.00
CA GLY A 62 -11.67 9.90 -3.85
C GLY A 62 -10.91 11.21 -3.60
N THR A 63 -9.81 11.18 -2.86
CA THR A 63 -8.98 12.37 -2.65
C THR A 63 -7.97 12.51 -3.80
N VAL A 64 -7.88 13.71 -4.35
CA VAL A 64 -6.89 14.03 -5.39
C VAL A 64 -5.50 14.10 -4.76
N LEU A 65 -4.53 13.42 -5.36
CA LEU A 65 -3.12 13.56 -4.98
C LEU A 65 -2.52 14.81 -5.59
N SER A 66 -1.60 15.46 -4.88
CA SER A 66 -0.74 16.48 -5.48
C SER A 66 0.14 15.86 -6.58
N GLU A 67 0.74 16.70 -7.43
CA GLU A 67 1.64 16.21 -8.48
C GLU A 67 2.90 15.56 -7.88
N GLU A 68 3.41 16.08 -6.76
CA GLU A 68 4.53 15.49 -6.01
C GLU A 68 4.15 14.12 -5.44
N GLU A 69 2.95 14.00 -4.84
CA GLU A 69 2.44 12.74 -4.30
C GLU A 69 2.25 11.70 -5.41
N ARG A 70 1.74 12.11 -6.57
CA ARG A 70 1.55 11.24 -7.74
C ARG A 70 2.89 10.77 -8.31
N ALA A 71 3.85 11.69 -8.46
CA ALA A 71 5.19 11.37 -8.93
C ALA A 71 5.91 10.40 -7.97
N ALA A 72 5.85 10.67 -6.67
CA ALA A 72 6.42 9.79 -5.65
C ALA A 72 5.78 8.41 -5.65
N LEU A 73 4.45 8.33 -5.78
CA LEU A 73 3.73 7.07 -5.86
C LEU A 73 4.14 6.25 -7.10
N GLN A 74 4.23 6.89 -8.27
CA GLN A 74 4.64 6.24 -9.51
C GLN A 74 6.07 5.71 -9.41
N HIS A 75 7.00 6.55 -8.95
CA HIS A 75 8.41 6.17 -8.77
C HIS A 75 8.55 4.98 -7.80
N ALA A 76 7.88 5.04 -6.65
CA ALA A 76 7.93 3.95 -5.67
C ALA A 76 7.34 2.65 -6.24
N ARG A 77 6.25 2.71 -7.00
CA ARG A 77 5.65 1.52 -7.63
C ARG A 77 6.58 0.91 -8.68
N ASN A 78 7.24 1.71 -9.49
CA ASN A 78 8.24 1.23 -10.46
C ASN A 78 9.39 0.52 -9.73
N TYR A 79 9.97 1.16 -8.71
CA TYR A 79 11.04 0.59 -7.89
C TYR A 79 10.68 -0.79 -7.30
N PHE A 80 9.49 -0.92 -6.71
CA PHE A 80 9.06 -2.21 -6.14
C PHE A 80 8.77 -3.27 -7.22
N SER A 81 8.31 -2.87 -8.40
CA SER A 81 8.06 -3.77 -9.53
C SER A 81 9.37 -4.32 -10.11
N GLU A 82 10.35 -3.45 -10.34
CA GLU A 82 11.68 -3.78 -10.84
C GLU A 82 12.40 -4.71 -9.86
N THR A 83 12.44 -4.34 -8.57
CA THR A 83 13.05 -5.14 -7.51
C THR A 83 12.42 -6.54 -7.42
N SER A 84 11.09 -6.62 -7.52
CA SER A 84 10.38 -7.90 -7.47
C SER A 84 10.67 -8.78 -8.68
N SER A 85 10.81 -8.16 -9.87
CA SER A 85 11.17 -8.87 -11.10
C SER A 85 12.59 -9.40 -11.03
N GLN A 86 13.56 -8.57 -10.62
CA GLN A 86 14.95 -8.96 -10.46
C GLN A 86 15.11 -10.10 -9.44
N LEU A 87 14.43 -10.02 -8.29
CA LEU A 87 14.41 -11.11 -7.30
C LEU A 87 13.87 -12.44 -7.86
N LYS A 88 12.89 -12.39 -8.77
CA LYS A 88 12.36 -13.61 -9.42
C LYS A 88 13.38 -14.19 -10.40
N LEU A 89 14.00 -13.36 -11.22
CA LEU A 89 15.08 -13.74 -12.14
C LEU A 89 16.26 -14.37 -11.38
N ASP A 90 16.75 -13.71 -10.33
CA ASP A 90 17.88 -14.22 -9.52
C ASP A 90 17.58 -15.57 -8.85
N ARG A 91 16.32 -15.86 -8.55
CA ARG A 91 15.89 -17.16 -8.03
C ARG A 91 15.80 -18.23 -9.10
N SER A 92 15.44 -17.88 -10.34
CA SER A 92 15.43 -18.84 -11.46
C SER A 92 16.83 -19.27 -11.89
N PHE A 93 17.85 -18.41 -11.72
CA PHE A 93 19.25 -18.73 -12.06
C PHE A 93 20.01 -19.50 -10.98
N ARG A 94 19.42 -19.71 -9.79
CA ARG A 94 20.03 -20.48 -8.69
C ARG A 94 19.53 -21.93 -8.61
N GLN A 95 18.76 -22.38 -9.59
CA GLN A 95 18.30 -23.77 -9.74
C GLN A 95 19.12 -24.49 -10.80
#